data_AF-A0A1F1E387-F1
#
_entry.id   AF-A0A1F1E387-F1
#
_cell.length_a   1.000
_cell.length_b   1.000
_cell.length_c   1.000
_cell.angle_alpha   90.00
_cell.angle_beta   90.00
_cell.angle_gamma   90.00
#
_symmetry.space_group_name_H-M   'P 1'
#
loop_
_entity.id
_entity.type
_entity.pdbx_description
1 polymer ?
#
loop_
_entity_poly.entity_id
_entity_poly.type
_entity_poly.pdbx_seq_one_letter_code
_entity_poly.pdbx_strand_id
1 'polypeptide(L)'
;MTKEELIKQCRYFKGEAGNPYTGKDQDKSMFWDYERMWVEQGGVYEDPEVAQDKYLESPCIAKIKKEDAWWSVPVSLQILLFNRYVYWLGGYAHIERDLENYVKWLRRTYIGEIYVI
;
A
#
# COMPACT_ATOMS: atom_id res chain seq x y z
N MET A 1 -4.96 -18.31 4.20
CA MET A 1 -3.65 -17.93 3.65
C MET A 1 -2.62 -18.13 4.74
N THR A 2 -1.50 -18.78 4.45
CA THR A 2 -0.42 -18.95 5.45
C THR A 2 0.43 -17.68 5.53
N LYS A 3 1.23 -17.56 6.59
CA LYS A 3 2.17 -16.45 6.75
C LYS A 3 3.14 -16.38 5.57
N GLU A 4 3.62 -17.53 5.10
CA GLU A 4 4.56 -17.64 3.98
C GLU A 4 3.93 -17.19 2.65
N GLU A 5 2.65 -17.49 2.44
CA GLU A 5 1.90 -17.02 1.26
C GLU A 5 1.70 -15.50 1.27
N LEU A 6 1.51 -14.91 2.45
CA LEU A 6 1.41 -13.46 2.60
C LEU A 6 2.76 -12.77 2.37
N ILE A 7 3.85 -13.31 2.92
CA ILE A 7 5.20 -12.78 2.71
C ILE A 7 5.58 -12.74 1.22
N LYS A 8 5.15 -13.71 0.42
CA LYS A 8 5.37 -13.73 -1.04
C LYS A 8 4.71 -12.56 -1.77
N GLN A 9 3.67 -11.95 -1.19
CA GLN A 9 2.98 -10.78 -1.75
C GLN A 9 3.62 -9.46 -1.32
N CYS A 10 4.45 -9.47 -0.28
CA CYS A 10 5.16 -8.30 0.22
C CYS A 10 6.34 -7.93 -0.68
N ARG A 11 6.63 -6.62 -0.82
CA ARG A 11 7.77 -6.12 -1.61
C ARG A 11 9.04 -6.02 -0.77
N TYR A 12 8.94 -5.55 0.47
CA TYR A 12 10.05 -5.21 1.35
C TYR A 12 10.25 -6.22 2.47
N PHE A 13 9.18 -6.65 3.15
CA PHE A 13 9.22 -7.66 4.21
C PHE A 13 9.35 -9.07 3.62
N LYS A 14 10.45 -9.77 3.90
CA LYS A 14 10.72 -11.14 3.44
C LYS A 14 10.80 -12.16 4.58
N GLY A 15 10.31 -11.79 5.76
CA GLY A 15 10.34 -12.65 6.95
C GLY A 15 11.60 -12.50 7.81
N GLU A 16 12.41 -11.47 7.55
CA GLU A 16 13.57 -11.17 8.37
C GLU A 16 13.16 -10.79 9.80
N ALA A 17 14.01 -11.10 10.79
CA ALA A 17 13.74 -10.78 12.19
C ALA A 17 13.80 -9.28 12.50
N GLY A 18 14.50 -8.51 11.66
CA GLY A 18 14.68 -7.07 11.82
C GLY A 18 14.65 -6.35 10.49
N ASN A 19 14.27 -5.08 10.52
CA ASN A 19 14.15 -4.24 9.34
C ASN A 19 15.53 -3.91 8.76
N PRO A 20 15.89 -4.40 7.56
CA PRO A 20 17.22 -4.21 6.99
C PRO A 20 17.46 -2.78 6.46
N TYR A 21 16.39 -1.99 6.35
CA TYR A 21 16.39 -0.62 5.82
C TYR A 21 16.51 0.45 6.91
N THR A 22 16.39 0.08 8.20
CA THR A 22 16.55 1.00 9.32
C THR A 22 17.87 1.78 9.22
N GLY A 23 17.77 3.10 9.24
CA GLY A 23 18.92 4.01 9.13
C GLY A 23 19.58 4.09 7.75
N LYS A 24 19.02 3.43 6.73
CA LYS A 24 19.55 3.42 5.35
C LYS A 24 18.58 4.05 4.35
N ASP A 25 17.31 3.67 4.43
CA ASP A 25 16.27 4.12 3.50
C ASP A 25 14.95 4.21 4.28
N GLN A 26 14.52 5.43 4.57
CA GLN A 26 13.38 5.69 5.45
C GLN A 26 12.07 5.18 4.84
N ASP A 27 11.86 5.39 3.54
CA ASP A 27 10.62 4.95 2.86
C ASP A 27 10.53 3.43 2.86
N LYS A 28 11.61 2.73 2.48
CA LYS A 28 11.63 1.25 2.52
C LYS A 28 11.52 0.71 3.94
N SER A 29 12.10 1.41 4.91
CA SER A 29 11.96 1.05 6.32
C SER A 29 10.48 1.08 6.73
N MET A 30 9.76 2.15 6.44
CA MET A 30 8.34 2.25 6.76
C MET A 30 7.50 1.21 6.02
N PHE A 31 7.74 0.99 4.73
CA PHE A 31 7.00 -0.03 3.98
C PHE A 31 7.24 -1.45 4.51
N TRP A 32 8.48 -1.77 4.89
CA TRP A 32 8.79 -3.04 5.54
C TRP A 32 7.98 -3.21 6.84
N ASP A 33 7.88 -2.17 7.68
CA ASP A 33 7.13 -2.25 8.93
C ASP A 33 5.63 -2.45 8.69
N TYR A 34 5.06 -1.77 7.69
CA TYR A 34 3.65 -1.90 7.32
C TYR A 34 3.32 -3.27 6.74
N GLU A 35 4.16 -3.81 5.87
CA GLU A 35 3.99 -5.15 5.33
C GLU A 35 4.12 -6.22 6.41
N ARG A 36 5.10 -6.07 7.31
CA ARG A 36 5.26 -6.98 8.45
C ARG A 36 4.00 -6.99 9.31
N MET A 37 3.49 -5.81 9.68
CA MET A 37 2.26 -5.70 10.48
C MET A 37 1.07 -6.36 9.76
N TRP A 38 0.91 -6.11 8.46
CA TRP A 38 -0.15 -6.72 7.64
C TRP A 38 -0.05 -8.26 7.61
N VAL A 39 1.17 -8.81 7.45
CA VAL A 39 1.41 -10.26 7.51
C VAL A 39 1.08 -10.82 8.91
N GLU A 40 1.52 -10.13 9.98
CA GLU A 40 1.26 -10.54 11.37
C GLU A 40 -0.25 -10.53 11.70
N GLN A 41 -1.02 -9.68 11.04
CA GLN A 41 -2.48 -9.62 11.12
C GLN A 41 -3.19 -10.60 10.16
N GLY A 42 -2.45 -11.50 9.50
CA GLY A 42 -3.04 -12.53 8.64
C GLY A 42 -3.47 -12.02 7.27
N GLY A 43 -2.92 -10.89 6.80
CA GLY A 43 -3.23 -10.33 5.49
C GLY A 43 -4.53 -9.54 5.44
N VAL A 44 -5.08 -9.21 6.60
CA VAL A 44 -6.33 -8.48 6.75
C VAL A 44 -6.02 -7.09 7.28
N TYR A 45 -6.71 -6.10 6.72
CA TYR A 45 -6.75 -4.75 7.24
C TYR A 45 -8.10 -4.17 6.88
N GLU A 46 -8.80 -3.66 7.89
CA GLU A 46 -10.07 -2.98 7.75
C GLU A 46 -9.90 -1.57 8.27
N ASP A 47 -10.20 -0.59 7.42
CA ASP A 47 -10.17 0.81 7.80
C ASP A 47 -11.56 1.25 8.26
N PRO A 48 -11.69 1.89 9.43
CA PRO A 48 -12.99 2.32 9.94
C PRO A 48 -13.65 3.40 9.07
N GLU A 49 -12.87 4.16 8.30
CA GLU A 49 -13.35 5.25 7.46
C GLU A 49 -13.42 4.86 5.98
N VAL A 50 -12.67 3.82 5.56
CA VAL A 50 -12.57 3.40 4.16
C VAL A 50 -12.98 1.93 4.01
N ALA A 51 -14.27 1.73 3.72
CA ALA A 51 -14.79 0.42 3.36
C ALA A 51 -14.19 -0.08 2.03
N GLN A 52 -13.85 -1.37 1.95
CA GLN A 52 -13.17 -1.95 0.80
C GLN A 52 -13.97 -1.85 -0.52
N ASP A 53 -15.29 -2.04 -0.45
CA ASP A 53 -16.19 -1.89 -1.59
C ASP A 53 -16.17 -0.44 -2.11
N LYS A 54 -16.26 0.55 -1.22
CA LYS A 54 -16.19 1.98 -1.55
C LYS A 54 -14.84 2.37 -2.15
N TYR A 55 -13.75 1.81 -1.61
CA TYR A 55 -12.42 1.99 -2.16
C TYR A 55 -12.32 1.47 -3.61
N LEU A 56 -12.83 0.26 -3.89
CA LEU A 56 -12.80 -0.33 -5.23
C LEU A 56 -13.74 0.37 -6.22
N GLU A 57 -14.87 0.90 -5.75
CA GLU A 57 -15.84 1.67 -6.54
C GLU A 57 -15.34 3.09 -6.89
N SER A 58 -14.29 3.57 -6.20
CA SER A 58 -13.78 4.92 -6.42
C SER A 58 -13.33 5.12 -7.87
N PRO A 59 -13.73 6.23 -8.54
CA PRO A 59 -13.52 6.38 -9.99
C PRO A 59 -12.07 6.26 -10.45
N CYS A 60 -11.10 6.68 -9.63
CA CYS A 60 -9.68 6.56 -9.96
C CYS A 60 -9.16 5.12 -9.85
N ILE A 61 -9.67 4.32 -8.89
CA ILE A 61 -9.32 2.92 -8.70
C ILE A 61 -9.99 2.03 -9.76
N ALA A 62 -11.27 2.25 -10.04
CA ALA A 62 -12.03 1.49 -11.04
C ALA A 62 -11.47 1.61 -12.47
N LYS A 63 -10.71 2.68 -12.76
CA LYS A 63 -10.03 2.89 -14.05
C LYS A 63 -8.69 2.14 -14.18
N ILE A 64 -8.13 1.61 -13.09
CA ILE A 64 -6.85 0.91 -13.12
C ILE A 64 -7.06 -0.49 -13.71
N LYS A 65 -6.41 -0.76 -14.84
CA LYS A 65 -6.48 -2.06 -15.53
C LYS A 65 -5.87 -3.16 -14.68
N LYS A 66 -6.44 -4.38 -14.72
CA LYS A 66 -6.00 -5.52 -13.89
C LYS A 66 -4.56 -5.94 -14.11
N GLU A 67 -4.01 -5.66 -15.28
CA GLU A 67 -2.63 -5.99 -15.68
C GLU A 67 -1.61 -4.97 -15.15
N ASP A 68 -2.07 -3.84 -14.59
CA ASP A 68 -1.21 -2.82 -14.00
C ASP A 68 -0.50 -3.37 -12.75
N ALA A 69 0.77 -3.00 -12.56
CA ALA A 69 1.56 -3.46 -11.42
C ALA A 69 0.92 -3.06 -10.08
N TRP A 70 0.03 -2.07 -10.07
CA TRP A 70 -0.86 -1.75 -8.96
C TRP A 70 -1.56 -2.99 -8.38
N TRP A 71 -2.11 -3.84 -9.23
CA TRP A 71 -2.88 -5.02 -8.82
C TRP A 71 -2.04 -6.15 -8.24
N SER A 72 -0.70 -6.06 -8.32
CA SER A 72 0.18 -6.97 -7.57
C SER A 72 0.20 -6.69 -6.07
N VAL A 73 -0.37 -5.55 -5.62
CA VAL A 73 -0.53 -5.22 -4.20
C VAL A 73 -1.90 -5.71 -3.73
N PRO A 74 -1.99 -6.52 -2.66
CA PRO A 74 -3.27 -6.96 -2.11
C PRO A 74 -4.15 -5.78 -1.66
N VAL A 75 -5.47 -5.86 -1.89
CA VAL A 75 -6.39 -4.73 -1.64
C VAL A 75 -6.35 -4.26 -0.19
N SER A 76 -6.34 -5.17 0.79
CA SER A 76 -6.23 -4.79 2.21
C SER A 76 -4.91 -4.07 2.52
N LEU A 77 -3.80 -4.47 1.88
CA LEU A 77 -2.52 -3.77 1.98
C LEU A 77 -2.57 -2.40 1.27
N GLN A 78 -3.26 -2.28 0.14
CA GLN A 78 -3.47 -0.98 -0.50
C GLN A 78 -4.26 -0.03 0.41
N ILE A 79 -5.30 -0.50 1.10
CA ILE A 79 -6.09 0.34 2.01
C ILE A 79 -5.26 0.74 3.24
N LEU A 80 -4.44 -0.18 3.77
CA LEU A 80 -3.49 0.12 4.84
C LEU A 80 -2.49 1.21 4.43
N LEU A 81 -1.90 1.10 3.24
CA LEU A 81 -0.97 2.10 2.71
C LEU A 81 -1.67 3.42 2.39
N PHE A 82 -2.94 3.40 1.98
CA PHE A 82 -3.75 4.60 1.81
C PHE A 82 -3.98 5.33 3.15
N ASN A 83 -4.34 4.61 4.20
CA ASN A 83 -4.48 5.18 5.55
C ASN A 83 -3.18 5.87 6.01
N ARG A 84 -2.02 5.25 5.74
CA ARG A 84 -0.71 5.84 6.06
C ARG A 84 -0.38 7.04 5.18
N TYR A 85 -0.71 6.99 3.90
CA TYR A 85 -0.57 8.15 3.00
C TYR A 85 -1.40 9.34 3.52
N VAL A 86 -2.66 9.13 3.87
CA VAL A 86 -3.54 10.16 4.42
C VAL A 86 -2.98 10.72 5.72
N TYR A 87 -2.45 9.88 6.60
CA TYR A 87 -1.89 10.33 7.88
C TYR A 87 -0.62 11.19 7.74
N TRP A 88 0.29 10.84 6.81
CA TRP A 88 1.61 11.46 6.72
C TRP A 88 1.75 12.52 5.61
N LEU A 89 1.05 12.37 4.51
CA LEU A 89 1.30 13.09 3.25
C LEU A 89 0.05 13.76 2.66
N GLY A 90 -1.14 13.29 3.04
CA GLY A 90 -2.42 13.71 2.49
C GLY A 90 -3.46 14.04 3.56
N GLY A 91 -4.73 13.77 3.26
CA GLY A 91 -5.84 13.94 4.22
C GLY A 91 -6.33 15.38 4.39
N TYR A 92 -5.78 16.29 3.60
CA TYR A 92 -6.17 17.71 3.60
C TYR A 92 -7.12 18.05 2.43
N ALA A 93 -7.49 17.09 1.60
CA ALA A 93 -8.36 17.27 0.44
C ALA A 93 -9.66 16.47 0.56
N HIS A 94 -10.54 16.61 -0.44
CA HIS A 94 -11.66 15.69 -0.60
C HIS A 94 -11.13 14.28 -0.88
N ILE A 95 -11.80 13.25 -0.34
CA ILE A 95 -11.35 11.85 -0.38
C ILE A 95 -10.95 11.34 -1.77
N GLU A 96 -11.69 11.73 -2.81
CA GLU A 96 -11.39 11.36 -4.20
C GLU A 96 -10.04 11.92 -4.67
N ARG A 97 -9.73 13.15 -4.29
CA ARG A 97 -8.45 13.79 -4.65
C ARG A 97 -7.30 13.18 -3.87
N ASP A 98 -7.51 12.81 -2.60
CA ASP A 98 -6.52 12.08 -1.82
C ASP A 98 -6.25 10.69 -2.39
N LEU A 99 -7.29 9.97 -2.87
CA LEU A 99 -7.11 8.69 -3.57
C LEU A 99 -6.33 8.84 -4.87
N GLU A 100 -6.61 9.87 -5.67
CA GLU A 100 -5.83 10.13 -6.89
C GLU A 100 -4.35 10.41 -6.59
N ASN A 101 -4.07 11.21 -5.56
CA ASN A 101 -2.69 11.49 -5.15
C ASN A 101 -2.01 10.26 -4.55
N TYR A 102 -2.75 9.47 -3.78
CA TYR A 102 -2.29 8.18 -3.27
C TYR A 102 -1.90 7.23 -4.41
N VAL A 103 -2.72 7.13 -5.48
CA VAL A 103 -2.40 6.29 -6.64
C VAL A 103 -1.07 6.70 -7.27
N LYS A 104 -0.84 8.00 -7.44
CA LYS A 104 0.43 8.52 -7.98
C LYS A 104 1.60 8.22 -7.02
N TRP A 105 1.40 8.40 -5.73
CA TRP A 105 2.41 8.16 -4.71
C TRP A 105 2.80 6.69 -4.61
N LEU A 106 1.83 5.77 -4.54
CA LEU A 106 2.11 4.34 -4.41
C LEU A 106 2.83 3.82 -5.66
N ARG A 107 2.45 4.26 -6.87
CA ARG A 107 3.18 3.91 -8.10
C ARG A 107 4.64 4.35 -8.05
N ARG A 108 4.87 5.62 -7.72
CA ARG A 108 6.22 6.21 -7.71
C ARG A 108 7.11 5.62 -6.60
N THR A 109 6.57 5.49 -5.39
CA THR A 109 7.37 5.30 -4.18
C THR A 109 7.37 3.84 -3.73
N TYR A 110 6.24 3.15 -3.79
CA TYR A 110 6.12 1.77 -3.30
C TYR A 110 6.37 0.74 -4.41
N ILE A 111 5.76 0.93 -5.59
CA ILE A 111 5.92 0.04 -6.73
C ILE A 111 7.24 0.32 -7.47
N GLY A 112 7.62 1.59 -7.56
CA GLY A 112 8.84 2.03 -8.24
C GLY A 112 8.66 2.25 -9.75
N GLU A 113 7.44 2.53 -10.21
CA GLU A 113 7.20 2.96 -11.59
C GLU A 113 7.73 4.38 -11.79
N ILE A 114 8.78 4.51 -12.60
CA ILE A 114 9.26 5.82 -13.07
C ILE A 114 8.37 6.26 -14.23
N TYR A 115 7.62 7.35 -14.06
CA TYR A 115 7.00 8.02 -15.19
C TYR A 115 8.12 8.61 -16.06
N VAL A 116 8.33 8.04 -17.25
CA VAL A 116 9.06 8.73 -18.31
C VAL A 116 8.16 9.87 -18.76
N ILE A 117 8.56 11.10 -18.45
CA ILE A 117 7.90 12.34 -18.85
C ILE A 117 8.20 12.61 -20.33
#